data_AF-A0A0D3RIU9-F1
#
_entry.id   AF-A0A0D3RIU9-F1
#
_cell.length_a   1.000
_cell.length_b   1.000
_cell.length_c   1.000
_cell.angle_alpha   90.00
_cell.angle_beta   90.00
_cell.angle_gamma   90.00
#
_symmetry.space_group_name_H-M   'P 1'
#
loop_
_entity.id
_entity.type
_entity.pdbx_description
1 polymer ?
#
loop_
_entity_poly.entity_id
_entity_poly.type
_entity_poly.pdbx_seq_one_letter_code
_entity_poly.pdbx_strand_id
1 'polypeptide(L)'
;RGDAKAKPALFNTFQRGVEESVWETVPQPAWDAFQSGGSHGFIDLFVKSSDYARQWKYTVAPDADARAIGAVFWAKRWADEAGGSSVVDGVAKKAGKLGDYLRYSFFDKYFKKLGCTSLGCPPANDYASAHYLLA
;
A
#
# COMPACT_ATOMS: atom_id res chain seq x y z
N ARG A 1 11.87 9.93 -7.69
CA ARG A 1 10.95 10.74 -8.54
C ARG A 1 11.52 10.89 -9.95
N GLY A 2 11.92 9.80 -10.61
CA GLY A 2 12.50 9.85 -11.96
C GLY A 2 13.94 10.38 -12.09
N ASP A 3 14.64 10.74 -11.01
CA ASP A 3 16.00 11.29 -11.11
C ASP A 3 17.11 10.24 -11.39
N ALA A 4 16.78 8.95 -11.32
CA ALA A 4 17.68 7.80 -11.48
C ALA A 4 18.94 7.81 -10.60
N LYS A 5 18.99 8.66 -9.56
CA LYS A 5 20.19 8.90 -8.74
C LYS A 5 19.92 8.82 -7.24
N ALA A 6 18.75 9.29 -6.80
CA ALA A 6 18.41 9.35 -5.40
C ALA A 6 18.25 7.94 -4.80
N LYS A 7 18.73 7.76 -3.57
CA LYS A 7 18.57 6.53 -2.78
C LYS A 7 17.81 6.86 -1.49
N PRO A 8 16.86 6.02 -1.04
CA PRO A 8 16.35 4.81 -1.71
C PRO A 8 15.44 5.11 -2.92
N ALA A 9 15.41 4.21 -3.90
CA ALA A 9 14.51 4.27 -5.05
C ALA A 9 13.28 3.38 -4.80
N LEU A 10 12.08 3.95 -4.95
CA LEU A 10 10.82 3.22 -4.79
C LEU A 10 10.40 2.59 -6.12
N PHE A 11 10.15 1.29 -6.09
CA PHE A 11 9.81 0.46 -7.24
C PHE A 11 8.75 -0.57 -6.85
N ASN A 12 8.14 -1.22 -7.83
CA ASN A 12 7.24 -2.33 -7.62
C ASN A 12 7.40 -3.36 -8.76
N THR A 13 6.83 -4.56 -8.59
CA THR A 13 6.97 -5.71 -9.49
C THR A 13 5.61 -6.31 -9.82
N PHE A 14 4.98 -7.02 -8.88
CA PHE A 14 3.75 -7.79 -9.10
C PHE A 14 2.55 -6.90 -9.49
N GLN A 15 1.97 -7.15 -10.65
CA GLN A 15 0.85 -6.41 -11.22
C GLN A 15 -0.07 -7.23 -12.16
N ARG A 16 0.27 -8.49 -12.52
CA ARG A 16 -0.41 -9.25 -13.59
C ARG A 16 -1.12 -10.53 -13.14
N GLY A 17 -1.50 -10.58 -11.86
CA GLY A 17 -2.38 -11.63 -11.34
C GLY A 17 -1.64 -12.82 -10.73
N VAL A 18 -2.39 -13.86 -10.38
CA VAL A 18 -1.93 -14.93 -9.47
C VAL A 18 -0.89 -15.88 -10.06
N GLU A 19 -0.80 -15.96 -11.39
CA GLU A 19 0.21 -16.77 -12.09
C GLU A 19 1.52 -15.99 -12.33
N GLU A 20 1.59 -14.69 -12.01
CA GLU A 20 2.83 -13.93 -12.16
C GLU A 20 3.81 -14.27 -11.04
N SER A 21 4.71 -15.23 -11.30
CA SER A 21 5.78 -15.55 -10.35
C SER A 21 6.82 -14.42 -10.26
N VAL A 22 7.66 -14.46 -9.22
CA VAL A 22 8.75 -13.48 -9.03
C VAL A 22 9.69 -13.41 -10.23
N TRP A 23 9.84 -14.51 -10.98
CA TRP A 23 10.69 -14.63 -12.16
C TRP A 23 10.09 -13.99 -13.41
N GLU A 24 8.79 -13.69 -13.38
CA GLU A 24 8.05 -13.23 -14.56
C GLU A 24 7.77 -11.74 -14.51
N THR A 25 8.00 -11.07 -13.38
CA THR A 25 7.71 -9.65 -13.20
C THR A 25 8.57 -8.72 -14.06
N VAL A 26 8.08 -7.51 -14.30
CA VAL A 26 8.86 -6.40 -14.86
C VAL A 26 9.04 -5.34 -13.77
N PRO A 27 10.23 -5.20 -13.16
CA PRO A 27 10.48 -4.15 -12.16
C PRO A 27 10.26 -2.77 -12.77
N GLN A 28 9.42 -1.97 -12.12
CA GLN A 28 9.02 -0.64 -12.57
C GLN A 28 9.16 0.40 -11.45
N PRO A 29 9.29 1.70 -11.76
CA PRO A 29 9.34 2.74 -10.74
C PRO A 29 7.95 3.03 -10.17
N ALA A 30 7.88 3.28 -8.86
CA ALA A 30 6.66 3.77 -8.21
C ALA A 30 6.22 5.15 -8.74
N TRP A 31 7.17 5.93 -9.28
CA TRP A 31 6.95 7.19 -9.97
C TRP A 31 7.23 6.99 -11.47
N ASP A 32 6.18 6.85 -12.26
CA ASP A 32 6.28 6.67 -13.71
C ASP A 32 6.21 8.03 -14.42
N ALA A 33 7.37 8.51 -14.87
CA ALA A 33 7.53 9.76 -15.59
C ALA A 33 7.73 9.57 -17.11
N PHE A 34 7.53 8.35 -17.64
CA PHE A 34 7.80 7.97 -19.03
C PHE A 34 9.27 8.15 -19.44
N GLN A 35 10.20 8.04 -18.48
CA GLN A 35 11.65 8.16 -18.73
C GLN A 35 12.32 6.81 -19.04
N SER A 36 11.63 5.71 -18.76
CA SER A 36 12.08 4.33 -18.97
C SER A 36 10.87 3.48 -19.36
N GLY A 37 11.10 2.33 -20.00
CA GLY A 37 10.02 1.47 -20.51
C GLY A 37 9.64 1.83 -21.95
N GLY A 38 8.36 1.69 -22.29
CA GLY A 38 7.81 2.08 -23.58
C GLY A 38 7.40 3.56 -23.65
N SER A 39 6.61 3.91 -24.67
CA SER A 39 6.09 5.28 -24.89
C SER A 39 5.21 5.80 -23.74
N HIS A 40 4.61 4.90 -22.97
CA HIS A 40 3.78 5.23 -21.80
C HIS A 40 4.41 4.74 -20.49
N GLY A 41 5.74 4.69 -20.44
CA GLY A 41 6.47 4.11 -19.33
C GLY A 41 6.21 2.61 -19.23
N PHE A 42 5.73 2.15 -18.09
CA PHE A 42 5.35 0.76 -17.87
C PHE A 42 3.83 0.57 -17.72
N ILE A 43 3.04 1.64 -17.83
CA ILE A 43 1.63 1.64 -17.41
C ILE A 43 0.77 0.74 -18.30
N ASP A 44 1.01 0.79 -19.61
CA ASP A 44 0.27 0.03 -20.62
C ASP A 44 0.55 -1.48 -20.60
N LEU A 45 1.59 -1.93 -19.89
CA LEU A 45 1.80 -3.35 -19.57
C LEU A 45 0.75 -3.90 -18.59
N PHE A 46 0.16 -3.03 -17.75
CA PHE A 46 -0.68 -3.45 -16.62
C PHE A 46 -2.12 -3.00 -16.75
N VAL A 47 -2.37 -1.81 -17.31
CA VAL A 47 -3.71 -1.24 -17.43
C VAL A 47 -3.90 -0.67 -18.83
N LYS A 48 -4.92 -1.20 -19.52
CA LYS A 48 -5.35 -0.66 -20.81
C LYS A 48 -6.15 0.62 -20.59
N SER A 49 -5.80 1.69 -21.30
CA SER A 49 -6.49 2.98 -21.27
C SER A 49 -6.51 3.59 -22.68
N SER A 50 -7.42 4.54 -22.93
CA SER A 50 -7.34 5.40 -24.11
C SER A 50 -6.20 6.41 -24.00
N ASP A 51 -5.88 6.83 -22.78
CA ASP A 51 -4.89 7.86 -22.47
C ASP A 51 -4.01 7.46 -21.29
N TYR A 52 -2.74 7.84 -21.36
CA TYR A 52 -1.73 7.54 -20.34
C TYR A 52 -1.14 8.82 -19.76
N ALA A 53 -1.17 8.93 -18.43
CA ALA A 53 -0.61 10.06 -17.71
C ALA A 53 0.56 9.63 -16.83
N ARG A 54 1.59 10.48 -16.78
CA ARG A 54 2.66 10.40 -15.78
C ARG A 54 2.05 10.40 -14.39
N GLN A 55 2.42 9.44 -13.57
CA GLN A 55 1.73 9.19 -12.31
C GLN A 55 2.65 8.55 -11.27
N TRP A 56 2.14 8.44 -10.05
CA TRP A 56 2.79 7.71 -8.98
C TRP A 56 1.80 6.75 -8.33
N LYS A 57 2.30 5.60 -7.89
CA LYS A 57 1.53 4.56 -7.20
C LYS A 57 2.39 3.88 -6.15
N TYR A 58 1.81 3.62 -5.00
CA TYR A 58 2.42 2.89 -3.90
C TYR A 58 1.50 1.75 -3.49
N THR A 59 2.09 0.65 -3.01
CA THR A 59 1.36 -0.51 -2.51
C THR A 59 1.81 -0.73 -1.07
N VAL A 60 0.85 -0.76 -0.16
CA VAL A 60 1.09 -1.10 1.23
C VAL A 60 1.14 -2.62 1.36
N ALA A 61 1.94 -3.13 2.31
CA ALA A 61 1.86 -4.50 2.80
C ALA A 61 1.30 -4.42 4.23
N PRO A 62 -0.03 -4.62 4.43
CA PRO A 62 -0.69 -4.30 5.71
C PRO A 62 -0.16 -5.09 6.91
N ASP A 63 0.38 -6.28 6.68
CA ASP A 63 1.07 -7.08 7.70
C ASP A 63 2.33 -6.38 8.23
N ALA A 64 3.09 -5.69 7.36
CA ALA A 64 4.30 -4.97 7.75
C ALA A 64 3.98 -3.75 8.62
N ASP A 65 2.96 -2.99 8.23
CA ASP A 65 2.49 -1.85 9.01
C ASP A 65 1.92 -2.31 10.37
N ALA A 66 1.11 -3.37 10.38
CA ALA A 66 0.59 -3.97 11.62
C ALA A 66 1.72 -4.48 12.53
N ARG A 67 2.76 -5.12 11.97
CA ARG A 67 3.93 -5.58 12.70
C ARG A 67 4.70 -4.41 13.32
N ALA A 68 4.87 -3.31 12.58
CA ALA A 68 5.50 -2.10 13.10
C ALA A 68 4.70 -1.51 14.27
N ILE A 69 3.37 -1.45 14.15
CA ILE A 69 2.48 -1.00 15.24
C ILE A 69 2.61 -1.91 16.47
N GLY A 70 2.62 -3.24 16.26
CA GLY A 70 2.80 -4.22 17.34
C GLY A 70 4.16 -4.08 18.04
N ALA A 71 5.23 -3.81 17.29
CA ALA A 71 6.55 -3.55 17.88
C ALA A 71 6.56 -2.27 18.73
N VAL A 72 5.91 -1.21 18.24
CA VAL A 72 5.82 0.07 18.97
C VAL A 72 4.96 -0.05 20.22
N PHE A 73 3.91 -0.88 20.20
CA PHE A 73 3.12 -1.21 21.40
C PHE A 73 4.02 -1.77 22.51
N TRP A 74 4.85 -2.78 22.21
CA TRP A 74 5.76 -3.35 23.19
C TRP A 74 6.83 -2.36 23.64
N ALA A 75 7.39 -1.59 22.72
CA ALA A 75 8.37 -0.55 23.06
C ALA A 75 7.78 0.48 24.04
N LYS A 76 6.53 0.92 23.80
CA LYS A 76 5.82 1.86 24.68
C LYS A 76 5.59 1.25 26.07
N ARG A 77 5.12 0.00 26.12
CA ARG A 77 4.93 -0.72 27.38
C ARG A 77 6.23 -0.82 28.19
N TRP A 78 7.31 -1.29 27.57
CA TRP A 78 8.60 -1.46 28.26
C TRP A 78 9.22 -0.12 28.67
N ALA A 79 9.05 0.93 27.86
CA ALA A 79 9.49 2.26 28.23
C ALA A 79 8.75 2.77 29.47
N ASP A 80 7.43 2.57 29.55
CA ASP A 80 6.63 2.99 30.70
C ASP A 80 7.01 2.20 31.97
N GLU A 81 7.24 0.89 31.84
CA GLU A 81 7.75 0.04 32.93
C GLU A 81 9.13 0.51 33.42
N ALA A 82 9.94 1.13 32.56
CA ALA A 82 11.25 1.69 32.89
C ALA A 82 11.23 3.18 33.33
N GLY A 83 10.05 3.77 33.55
CA GLY A 83 9.90 5.17 33.98
C GLY A 83 9.60 6.19 32.87
N GLY A 84 9.32 5.72 31.66
CA GLY A 84 8.87 6.52 30.50
C GLY A 84 9.99 6.93 29.55
N SER A 85 9.61 7.28 28.31
CA SER A 85 10.53 7.83 27.30
C SER A 85 9.81 8.74 26.30
N SER A 86 10.18 10.02 26.28
CA SER A 86 9.61 11.01 25.34
C SER A 86 9.88 10.66 23.87
N VAL A 87 10.99 9.96 23.60
CA VAL A 87 11.30 9.43 22.26
C VAL A 87 10.27 8.37 21.87
N VAL A 88 10.01 7.40 22.75
CA VAL A 88 9.05 6.33 22.51
C VAL A 88 7.62 6.89 22.41
N ASP A 89 7.27 7.88 23.21
CA ASP A 89 5.98 8.58 23.10
C ASP A 89 5.78 9.23 21.72
N GLY A 90 6.84 9.86 21.19
CA GLY A 90 6.83 10.43 19.85
C GLY A 90 6.63 9.36 18.76
N VAL A 91 7.24 8.19 18.91
CA VAL A 91 7.09 7.07 17.97
C VAL A 91 5.70 6.43 18.10
N ALA A 92 5.17 6.29 19.32
CA ALA A 92 3.82 5.77 19.57
C ALA A 92 2.74 6.62 18.87
N LYS A 93 2.88 7.95 18.85
CA LYS A 93 2.00 8.84 18.09
C LYS A 93 2.07 8.57 16.57
N LYS A 94 3.27 8.29 16.04
CA LYS A 94 3.44 7.92 14.62
C LYS A 94 2.81 6.56 14.31
N ALA A 95 2.96 5.58 15.21
CA ALA A 95 2.30 4.29 15.08
C ALA A 95 0.77 4.41 15.13
N GLY A 96 0.24 5.27 16.00
CA GLY A 96 -1.20 5.59 16.01
C GLY A 96 -1.67 6.15 14.67
N LYS A 97 -0.92 7.10 14.09
CA LYS A 97 -1.20 7.62 12.73
C LYS A 97 -1.11 6.52 11.66
N LEU A 98 -0.10 5.65 11.72
CA LEU A 98 0.05 4.53 10.79
C LEU A 98 -1.17 3.60 10.86
N GLY A 99 -1.61 3.25 12.07
CA GLY A 99 -2.80 2.43 12.29
C GLY A 99 -4.09 3.08 11.77
N ASP A 100 -4.19 4.41 11.83
CA ASP A 100 -5.34 5.14 11.31
C ASP A 100 -5.43 5.03 9.77
N TYR A 101 -4.31 5.20 9.05
CA TYR A 101 -4.26 4.99 7.60
C TYR A 101 -4.35 3.50 7.21
N LEU A 102 -3.86 2.59 8.05
CA LEU A 102 -3.93 1.14 7.81
C LEU A 102 -5.37 0.63 7.67
N ARG A 103 -6.36 1.38 8.17
CA ARG A 103 -7.79 1.07 7.97
C ARG A 103 -8.21 0.97 6.50
N TYR A 104 -7.46 1.55 5.56
CA TYR A 104 -7.71 1.31 4.12
C TYR A 104 -7.61 -0.17 3.73
N SER A 105 -6.80 -0.96 4.45
CA SER A 105 -6.69 -2.41 4.22
C SER A 105 -7.95 -3.19 4.62
N PHE A 106 -8.90 -2.57 5.32
CA PHE A 106 -10.10 -3.25 5.82
C PHE A 106 -11.23 -3.34 4.78
N PHE A 107 -11.07 -2.73 3.62
CA PHE A 107 -12.12 -2.59 2.63
C PHE A 107 -11.85 -3.43 1.40
N ASP A 108 -12.92 -3.96 0.80
CA ASP A 108 -12.87 -4.52 -0.55
C ASP A 108 -12.14 -3.58 -1.52
N LYS A 109 -11.37 -4.15 -2.46
CA LYS A 109 -10.51 -3.42 -3.40
C LYS A 109 -11.24 -2.29 -4.15
N TYR A 110 -12.52 -2.47 -4.42
CA TYR A 110 -13.36 -1.49 -5.13
C TYR A 110 -14.57 -1.05 -4.29
N PHE A 111 -14.48 -1.16 -2.97
CA PHE A 111 -15.52 -0.82 -2.00
C PHE A 111 -16.87 -1.50 -2.30
N LYS A 112 -16.87 -2.71 -2.86
CA LYS A 112 -18.09 -3.48 -3.09
C LYS A 112 -18.61 -4.07 -1.79
N LYS A 113 -19.93 -4.16 -1.65
CA LYS A 113 -20.57 -4.81 -0.50
C LYS A 113 -20.10 -6.26 -0.38
N LEU A 114 -19.78 -6.70 0.83
CA LEU A 114 -19.38 -8.08 1.09
C LEU A 114 -20.46 -9.09 0.64
N GLY A 115 -20.00 -10.22 0.08
CA GLY A 115 -20.88 -11.23 -0.51
C GLY A 115 -21.34 -10.92 -1.94
N CYS A 116 -20.93 -9.80 -2.51
CA CYS A 116 -21.10 -9.54 -3.94
C CYS A 116 -20.32 -10.58 -4.77
N THR A 117 -20.98 -11.20 -5.75
CA THR A 117 -20.42 -12.24 -6.63
C THR A 117 -20.29 -11.81 -8.09
N SER A 118 -20.53 -10.53 -8.40
CA SER A 118 -20.52 -9.99 -9.75
C SER A 118 -19.80 -8.64 -9.81
N LEU A 119 -19.10 -8.38 -10.92
CA LEU A 119 -18.43 -7.09 -11.15
C LEU A 119 -19.43 -5.90 -11.23
N GLY A 120 -20.71 -6.19 -11.50
CA GLY A 120 -21.76 -5.17 -11.66
C GLY A 120 -22.37 -4.65 -10.36
N CYS A 121 -22.02 -5.18 -9.17
CA CYS A 121 -22.59 -4.68 -7.92
C CYS A 121 -22.30 -3.19 -7.73
N PRO A 122 -23.22 -2.38 -7.19
CA PRO A 122 -22.90 -1.01 -6.80
C PRO A 122 -21.84 -1.00 -5.68
N PRO A 123 -21.00 0.06 -5.60
CA PRO A 123 -20.15 0.26 -4.42
C PRO A 123 -21.03 0.53 -3.19
N ALA A 124 -20.50 0.20 -2.01
CA ALA A 124 -21.07 0.60 -0.74
C ALA A 124 -20.76 2.09 -0.47
N ASN A 125 -21.71 2.81 0.13
CA ASN A 125 -21.53 4.20 0.59
C ASN A 125 -21.35 4.28 2.12
N ASP A 126 -21.13 3.13 2.74
CA ASP A 126 -20.98 2.92 4.17
C ASP A 126 -19.90 1.84 4.42
N TYR A 127 -19.86 1.28 5.62
CA TYR A 127 -18.92 0.23 5.99
C TYR A 127 -19.34 -1.18 5.50
N ALA A 128 -20.34 -1.32 4.62
CA ALA A 128 -20.76 -2.63 4.13
C ALA A 128 -19.73 -3.30 3.21
N SER A 129 -18.69 -2.59 2.79
CA SER A 129 -17.51 -3.14 2.09
C SER A 129 -16.33 -3.43 3.02
N ALA A 130 -16.44 -3.10 4.31
CA ALA A 130 -15.37 -3.35 5.28
C ALA A 130 -15.44 -4.79 5.80
N HIS A 131 -14.44 -5.60 5.48
CA HIS A 131 -14.26 -6.95 6.02
C HIS A 131 -13.51 -6.96 7.36
N TYR A 132 -12.91 -5.84 7.79
CA TYR A 132 -12.21 -5.70 9.09
C TYR A 132 -11.05 -6.67 9.28
N LEU A 133 -10.42 -7.08 8.18
CA LEU A 133 -9.20 -7.89 8.14
C LEU A 133 -8.10 -7.10 7.44
N LEU A 134 -6.84 -7.44 7.68
CA LEU A 134 -5.71 -6.90 6.94
C LEU A 134 -5.62 -7.62 5.59
N ALA A 135 -6.10 -6.99 4.51
CA ALA A 135 -6.03 -7.51 3.14
C ALA A 135 -4.67 -7.27 2.46
#